data_AF-A0A8J6J649-F1
#
_entry.id   AF-A0A8J6J649-F1
#
_cell.length_a   1.000
_cell.length_b   1.000
_cell.length_c   1.000
_cell.angle_alpha   90.00
_cell.angle_beta   90.00
_cell.angle_gamma   90.00
#
_symmetry.space_group_name_H-M   'P 1'
#
loop_
_entity.id
_entity.type
_entity.pdbx_description
1 polymer ?
#
loop_
_entity_poly.entity_id
_entity_poly.type
_entity_poly.pdbx_seq_one_letter_code
_entity_poly.pdbx_strand_id
1 'polypeptide(L)'
;MPGRTHMISVRLTDAERRKLSQICAVSGLPVSAAIREMIGGVTIRQRPPQELHDLYVEINRIGNNINQIARKANAGFATKDDMRELLFLMKAIEQKMAKVAEQ
;
A
#
# COMPACT_ATOMS: atom_id res chain seq x y z
N MET A 1 9.25 -0.11 -20.55
CA MET A 1 7.87 -0.63 -20.66
C MET A 1 7.23 0.01 -21.89
N PRO A 2 6.81 -0.75 -22.91
CA PRO A 2 6.09 -0.17 -24.03
C PRO A 2 4.80 0.52 -23.54
N GLY A 3 4.45 1.65 -24.16
CA GLY A 3 3.27 2.43 -23.83
C GLY A 3 1.96 1.70 -24.20
N ARG A 4 0.85 2.10 -23.57
CA ARG A 4 -0.49 1.57 -23.88
C ARG A 4 -1.02 2.29 -25.13
N THR A 5 -1.03 1.61 -26.28
CA THR A 5 -1.32 2.23 -27.59
C THR A 5 -2.70 1.91 -28.17
N HIS A 6 -3.38 0.88 -27.67
CA HIS A 6 -4.66 0.41 -28.22
C HIS A 6 -5.83 0.76 -27.29
N MET A 7 -6.88 1.36 -27.86
CA MET A 7 -8.12 1.68 -27.15
C MET A 7 -9.15 0.55 -27.35
N ILE A 8 -9.87 0.21 -26.28
CA ILE A 8 -10.98 -0.73 -26.32
C ILE A 8 -12.27 0.04 -25.96
N SER A 9 -13.31 -0.10 -26.78
CA SER A 9 -14.66 0.39 -26.52
C SER A 9 -15.62 -0.81 -26.50
N VAL A 10 -16.36 -0.96 -25.40
CA VAL A 10 -17.29 -2.07 -25.19
C VAL A 10 -18.65 -1.51 -24.78
N ARG A 11 -19.71 -2.00 -25.43
CA ARG A 11 -21.09 -1.74 -24.98
C ARG A 11 -21.46 -2.75 -23.92
N LEU A 12 -22.00 -2.27 -22.81
CA LEU A 12 -22.42 -3.09 -21.67
C LEU A 12 -23.93 -2.95 -21.48
N THR A 13 -24.56 -4.04 -21.05
CA THR A 13 -25.88 -4.01 -20.44
C THR A 13 -25.83 -3.35 -19.06
N ASP A 14 -26.98 -2.96 -18.52
CA ASP A 14 -27.06 -2.37 -17.17
C ASP A 14 -26.57 -3.34 -16.07
N ALA A 15 -26.77 -4.64 -16.26
CA ALA A 15 -26.31 -5.65 -15.33
C ALA A 15 -24.78 -5.76 -15.33
N GLU A 16 -24.16 -5.77 -16.52
CA GLU A 16 -22.70 -5.82 -16.67
C GLU A 16 -22.04 -4.54 -16.16
N ARG A 17 -22.64 -3.37 -16.46
CA ARG A 17 -22.15 -2.09 -15.93
C ARG A 17 -22.17 -2.08 -14.42
N ARG A 18 -23.25 -2.55 -13.78
CA ARG A 18 -23.34 -2.64 -12.32
C ARG A 18 -22.28 -3.57 -11.72
N LYS A 19 -22.07 -4.75 -12.30
CA LYS A 19 -21.02 -5.69 -11.87
C LYS A 19 -19.64 -5.06 -11.99
N LEU A 20 -19.33 -4.41 -13.12
CA LEU A 20 -18.06 -3.73 -13.33
C LEU A 20 -17.83 -2.60 -12.30
N SER A 21 -18.86 -1.80 -12.04
CA SER A 21 -18.81 -0.76 -11.00
C SER A 21 -18.57 -1.34 -9.61
N GLN A 22 -19.22 -2.46 -9.26
CA GLN A 22 -19.02 -3.12 -7.97
C GLN A 22 -17.58 -3.65 -7.83
N ILE A 23 -17.03 -4.27 -8.87
CA ILE A 23 -15.66 -4.76 -8.88
C ILE A 23 -14.68 -3.60 -8.68
N CYS A 24 -14.89 -2.47 -9.36
CA CYS A 24 -14.07 -1.27 -9.18
C CYS A 24 -14.19 -0.70 -7.76
N ALA A 25 -15.40 -0.65 -7.21
CA ALA A 25 -15.64 -0.14 -5.85
C ALA A 25 -14.94 -1.00 -4.79
N VAL A 26 -15.05 -2.32 -4.90
CA VAL A 26 -14.46 -3.27 -3.93
C VAL A 26 -12.94 -3.33 -4.05
N SER A 27 -12.39 -3.27 -5.26
CA SER A 27 -10.94 -3.33 -5.48
C SER A 27 -10.22 -2.00 -5.34
N GLY A 28 -10.94 -0.87 -5.43
CA GLY A 28 -10.35 0.46 -5.51
C GLY A 28 -9.65 0.75 -6.83
N LEU A 29 -9.75 -0.13 -7.83
CA LEU A 29 -9.13 0.05 -9.14
C LEU A 29 -10.01 0.89 -10.07
N PRO A 30 -9.41 1.77 -10.91
CA PRO A 30 -10.15 2.37 -12.00
C PRO A 30 -10.53 1.29 -13.03
N VAL A 31 -11.63 1.50 -13.75
CA VAL A 31 -12.19 0.55 -14.74
C VAL A 31 -11.14 -0.01 -15.68
N SER A 32 -10.26 0.85 -16.21
CA SER A 32 -9.21 0.41 -17.14
C SER A 32 -8.19 -0.52 -16.49
N ALA A 33 -7.89 -0.35 -15.20
CA ALA A 33 -7.01 -1.25 -14.46
C ALA A 33 -7.70 -2.56 -14.15
N ALA A 34 -8.96 -2.53 -13.69
CA ALA A 34 -9.74 -3.75 -13.46
C ALA A 34 -9.84 -4.62 -14.72
N ILE A 35 -10.14 -4.03 -15.89
CA ILE A 35 -10.20 -4.76 -17.16
C ILE A 35 -8.84 -5.39 -17.51
N ARG A 36 -7.72 -4.66 -17.29
CA ARG A 36 -6.38 -5.19 -17.58
C ARG A 36 -6.02 -6.36 -16.65
N GLU A 37 -6.33 -6.27 -15.36
CA GLU A 37 -6.10 -7.37 -14.41
C GLU A 37 -6.92 -8.60 -14.80
N MET A 38 -8.19 -8.41 -15.21
CA MET A 38 -9.03 -9.51 -15.71
C MET A 38 -8.45 -10.16 -16.97
N ILE A 39 -7.97 -9.36 -17.94
CA ILE A 39 -7.34 -9.88 -19.17
C ILE A 39 -6.04 -10.64 -18.84
N GLY A 40 -5.27 -10.15 -17.87
CA GLY A 40 -4.03 -10.78 -17.41
C GLY A 40 -4.24 -12.07 -16.60
N GLY A 41 -5.49 -12.48 -16.35
CA GLY A 41 -5.81 -13.65 -15.52
C GLY A 41 -5.54 -13.44 -14.03
N VAL A 42 -5.34 -12.19 -13.60
CA VAL A 42 -5.05 -11.87 -12.19
C VAL A 42 -6.37 -11.75 -11.43
N THR A 43 -6.43 -12.41 -10.28
CA THR A 43 -7.57 -12.27 -9.36
C THR A 43 -7.57 -10.85 -8.79
N ILE A 44 -8.58 -10.06 -9.17
CA ILE A 44 -8.83 -8.75 -8.55
C ILE A 44 -9.11 -8.97 -7.06
N ARG A 45 -8.19 -8.53 -6.23
CA ARG A 45 -8.33 -8.59 -4.77
C ARG A 45 -9.15 -7.42 -4.27
N GLN A 46 -9.84 -7.63 -3.16
CA GLN A 46 -10.46 -6.53 -2.43
C GLN A 46 -9.37 -5.56 -1.98
N ARG A 47 -9.70 -4.27 -1.98
CA ARG A 47 -8.85 -3.27 -1.37
C ARG A 47 -8.64 -3.65 0.10
N PRO A 48 -7.40 -3.62 0.62
CA PRO A 48 -7.18 -3.80 2.05
C PRO A 48 -8.08 -2.82 2.83
N PRO A 49 -8.68 -3.25 3.96
CA PRO A 49 -9.42 -2.35 4.83
C PRO A 49 -8.67 -1.06 5.11
N GLN A 50 -9.41 0.06 5.22
CA GLN A 50 -8.83 1.38 5.49
C GLN A 50 -7.92 1.35 6.73
N GLU A 51 -8.32 0.59 7.75
CA GLU A 51 -7.54 0.40 8.99
C GLU A 51 -6.17 -0.26 8.74
N LEU A 52 -6.10 -1.27 7.87
CA LEU A 52 -4.82 -1.87 7.47
C LEU A 52 -3.97 -0.87 6.69
N HIS A 53 -4.58 -0.05 5.83
CA HIS A 53 -3.87 1.00 5.11
C HIS A 53 -3.29 2.05 6.06
N ASP A 54 -4.06 2.51 7.04
CA ASP A 54 -3.61 3.49 8.03
C ASP A 54 -2.47 2.92 8.89
N LEU A 55 -2.56 1.63 9.25
CA LEU A 55 -1.50 0.91 9.96
C LEU A 55 -0.22 0.81 9.11
N TYR A 56 -0.33 0.52 7.81
CA TYR A 56 0.82 0.57 6.90
C TYR A 56 1.45 1.95 6.79
N VAL A 57 0.63 3.01 6.73
CA VAL A 57 1.12 4.40 6.68
C VAL A 57 1.89 4.73 7.96
N GLU A 58 1.38 4.31 9.12
CA GLU A 58 2.02 4.55 10.40
C GLU A 58 3.35 3.80 10.54
N ILE A 59 3.40 2.54 10.11
CA ILE A 59 4.63 1.74 10.05
C ILE A 59 5.65 2.41 9.12
N ASN A 60 5.23 2.89 7.94
CA ASN A 60 6.11 3.62 7.02
C ASN A 60 6.67 4.90 7.64
N ARG A 61 5.87 5.63 8.43
CA ARG A 61 6.34 6.84 9.13
C ARG A 61 7.44 6.49 10.14
N ILE A 62 7.28 5.41 10.89
CA ILE A 62 8.29 4.93 11.84
C ILE A 62 9.57 4.51 11.09
N GLY A 63 9.44 3.73 10.01
CA GLY A 63 10.56 3.33 9.17
C GLY A 63 11.33 4.51 8.59
N ASN A 64 10.63 5.58 8.17
CA ASN A 64 11.26 6.81 7.69
C ASN A 64 12.08 7.52 8.78
N ASN A 65 11.59 7.55 10.02
CA ASN A 65 12.34 8.14 11.13
C ASN A 65 13.59 7.32 11.46
N ILE A 66 13.47 5.98 11.48
CA ILE A 66 14.61 5.07 11.65
C ILE A 66 15.68 5.32 10.55
N ASN A 67 15.24 5.45 9.29
CA ASN A 67 16.15 5.71 8.17
C ASN A 67 16.84 7.08 8.29
N GLN A 68 16.16 8.09 8.82
CA GLN A 68 16.79 9.40 9.09
C GLN A 68 17.89 9.29 10.15
N ILE A 69 17.64 8.56 11.24
CA ILE A 69 18.64 8.31 12.29
C ILE A 69 19.82 7.51 11.73
N ALA A 70 19.56 6.47 10.92
CA ALA A 70 20.61 5.70 10.27
C ALA A 70 21.48 6.57 9.35
N ARG A 71 20.88 7.49 8.58
CA ARG A 71 21.64 8.45 7.76
C ARG A 71 22.49 9.40 8.60
N LYS A 72 21.95 9.94 9.70
CA LYS A 72 22.72 10.76 10.65
C LYS A 72 23.91 9.99 11.23
N ALA A 73 23.69 8.72 11.60
CA ALA A 73 24.72 7.85 12.13
C ALA A 73 25.82 7.56 11.10
N ASN A 74 25.44 7.22 9.87
CA ASN A 74 26.38 7.00 8.77
C ASN A 74 27.20 8.25 8.43
N ALA A 75 26.62 9.44 8.63
CA ALA A 75 27.31 10.71 8.46
C ALA A 75 28.14 11.15 9.69
N GLY A 76 28.14 10.36 10.78
CA GLY A 76 28.89 10.66 12.01
C GLY A 76 28.25 11.71 12.92
N PHE A 77 27.00 12.12 12.67
CA PHE A 77 26.29 13.16 13.43
C PHE A 77 25.26 12.60 14.43
N ALA A 78 25.14 11.28 14.56
CA ALA A 78 24.20 10.69 15.50
C ALA A 78 24.59 10.99 16.95
N THR A 79 23.59 11.40 17.73
CA THR A 79 23.71 11.69 19.15
C THR A 79 23.24 10.50 19.99
N LYS A 80 23.52 10.54 21.31
CA LYS A 80 22.92 9.58 22.26
C LYS A 80 21.39 9.65 22.29
N ASP A 81 20.82 10.80 21.96
CA ASP A 81 19.36 10.99 21.89
C ASP A 81 18.77 10.31 20.65
N ASP A 82 19.44 10.43 19.50
CA ASP A 82 19.04 9.71 18.28
C ASP A 82 19.06 8.18 18.52
N MET A 83 20.04 7.66 19.28
CA MET A 83 20.10 6.23 19.62
C MET A 83 18.98 5.79 20.58
N ARG A 84 18.59 6.64 21.53
CA ARG A 84 17.43 6.40 22.41
C ARG A 84 16.12 6.42 21.61
N GLU A 85 15.98 7.36 20.70
CA GLU A 85 14.82 7.45 19.81
C GLU A 85 14.74 6.23 18.88
N LEU A 86 15.87 5.79 18.32
CA LEU A 86 15.94 4.59 17.48
C LEU A 86 15.42 3.35 18.23
N LEU A 87 15.91 3.11 19.45
CA LEU A 87 15.46 1.98 20.27
C LEU A 87 13.96 2.06 20.57
N PHE A 88 13.43 3.25 20.82
CA PHE A 88 11.99 3.46 21.03
C PHE A 88 11.18 3.15 19.75
N LEU A 89 11.61 3.67 18.60
CA LEU A 89 10.96 3.45 17.32
C LEU A 89 10.98 1.98 16.89
N MET A 90 12.08 1.26 17.15
CA MET A 90 12.18 -0.18 16.90
C MET A 90 11.20 -0.99 17.76
N LYS A 91 11.04 -0.66 19.04
CA LYS A 91 9.99 -1.29 19.85
C LYS A 91 8.59 -0.98 19.36
N ALA A 92 8.35 0.26 18.93
CA ALA A 92 7.05 0.68 18.41
C ALA A 92 6.69 -0.03 17.09
N ILE A 93 7.67 -0.26 16.19
CA ILE A 93 7.42 -0.99 14.95
C ILE A 93 7.14 -2.47 15.22
N GLU A 94 7.86 -3.12 16.14
CA GLU A 94 7.62 -4.51 16.55
C GLU A 94 6.19 -4.70 17.09
N GLN A 95 5.76 -3.81 18.00
CA GLN A 95 4.40 -3.86 18.57
C GLN A 95 3.32 -3.67 17.51
N LYS A 96 3.53 -2.78 16.54
CA LYS A 96 2.56 -2.56 15.46
C LYS A 96 2.53 -3.72 14.46
N MET A 97 3.68 -4.30 14.14
CA MET A 97 3.77 -5.47 13.28
C MET A 97 3.10 -6.71 13.90
N ALA A 98 3.22 -6.90 15.22
CA ALA A 98 2.53 -7.98 15.92
C ALA A 98 1.00 -7.87 15.76
N LYS A 99 0.45 -6.65 15.86
CA LYS A 99 -0.99 -6.41 15.65
C LYS A 99 -1.46 -6.68 14.21
N VAL A 100 -0.60 -6.48 13.20
CA VAL A 100 -0.89 -6.83 11.81
C VAL A 100 -0.93 -8.36 11.63
N ALA A 101 -0.03 -9.09 12.30
CA ALA A 101 0.07 -10.55 12.17
C ALA A 101 -1.08 -11.31 12.87
N GLU A 102 -1.78 -10.65 13.79
CA GLU A 102 -2.94 -11.19 14.51
C GLU A 102 -4.29 -10.93 13.80
N GLN A 103 -4.29 -10.22 12.65
CA GLN A 103 -5.47 -9.97 11.82
C GLN A 103 -5.49 -10.86 10.56
#